data_AF-A0A952N8K6-F1
#
_entry.id   AF-A0A952N8K6-F1
#
_cell.length_a   1.000
_cell.length_b   1.000
_cell.length_c   1.000
_cell.angle_alpha   90.00
_cell.angle_beta   90.00
_cell.angle_gamma   90.00
#
_symmetry.space_group_name_H-M   'P 1'
#
loop_
_entity.id
_entity.type
_entity.pdbx_description
1 polymer ?
#
loop_
_entity_poly.entity_id
_entity_poly.type
_entity_poly.pdbx_seq_one_letter_code
_entity_poly.pdbx_strand_id
1 'polypeptide(L)' 'MIKKFKTFEEARRDLWVMTPDAEYYKRLRTLYEFAESFNKNKKKIRGIFKFKTIQEAQEHRKTHNY' A
#
# COMPACT_ATOMS: atom_id res chain seq x y z
N MET A 1 19.30 7.92 12.15
CA MET A 1 20.65 7.31 12.26
C MET A 1 20.86 6.45 11.01
N ILE A 2 21.87 6.73 10.19
CA ILE A 2 22.13 5.98 8.95
C ILE A 2 23.13 4.86 9.26
N LYS A 3 22.73 3.60 9.06
CA LYS A 3 23.60 2.44 9.26
C LYS A 3 24.47 2.24 8.02
N LYS A 4 25.79 2.14 8.20
CA LYS A 4 26.75 1.82 7.13
C LYS A 4 27.02 0.32 7.14
N PHE A 5 26.98 -0.30 5.97
CA PHE A 5 27.30 -1.72 5.80
C PHE A 5 28.62 -1.86 5.05
N LYS A 6 29.42 -2.86 5.41
CA LYS A 6 30.71 -3.12 4.76
C LYS A 6 30.55 -3.97 3.50
N THR A 7 29.50 -4.79 3.45
CA THR A 7 29.22 -5.71 2.32
C THR A 7 27.74 -5.75 1.96
N PHE A 8 27.43 -6.14 0.72
CA PHE A 8 26.05 -6.33 0.29
C PHE A 8 25.35 -7.48 1.01
N GLU A 9 26.07 -8.55 1.36
CA GLU A 9 25.48 -9.67 2.12
C GLU A 9 25.04 -9.25 3.53
N GLU A 10 25.82 -8.38 4.17
CA GLU A 10 25.45 -7.81 5.48
C GLU A 10 24.18 -6.98 5.37
N ALA A 11 24.08 -6.09 4.37
CA ALA A 11 22.89 -5.30 4.12
C ALA A 11 21.67 -6.18 3.79
N ARG A 12 21.88 -7.24 2.99
CA ARG A 12 20.81 -8.19 2.62
C ARG A 12 20.29 -8.92 3.85
N ARG A 13 21.16 -9.37 4.75
CA ARG A 13 20.74 -10.06 5.99
C ARG A 13 20.00 -9.12 6.94
N ASP A 14 20.41 -7.86 7.01
CA ASP A 14 19.77 -6.86 7.87
C ASP A 14 18.39 -6.40 7.37
N LEU A 15 18.12 -6.59 6.08
CA LEU A 15 16.80 -6.27 5.49
C LEU A 15 15.68 -7.16 6.05
N TRP A 16 16.01 -8.39 6.46
CA TRP A 16 15.03 -9.39 6.89
C TRP A 16 15.13 -9.65 8.39
N VAL A 17 14.00 -9.61 9.08
CA VAL A 17 13.92 -10.09 10.47
C VAL A 17 13.67 -11.59 10.42
N MET A 18 14.74 -12.37 10.55
CA MET A 18 14.70 -13.85 10.43
C MET A 18 13.98 -14.52 11.60
N THR A 19 13.92 -13.84 12.76
CA THR A 19 13.25 -14.32 13.98
C THR A 19 12.39 -13.20 14.56
N PRO A 20 11.17 -12.99 14.05
CA PRO A 20 10.30 -11.94 14.54
C PRO A 20 9.79 -12.25 15.95
N ASP A 21 9.77 -11.24 16.81
CA ASP A 21 9.24 -11.32 18.16
C ASP A 21 7.93 -10.51 18.28
N ALA A 22 7.34 -10.51 19.48
CA ALA A 22 6.09 -9.78 19.73
C ALA A 22 6.22 -8.26 19.45
N GLU A 23 7.41 -7.69 19.68
CA GLU A 23 7.66 -6.26 19.46
C GLU A 23 7.74 -5.92 17.97
N TYR A 24 8.35 -6.79 17.15
CA TYR A 24 8.33 -6.69 15.70
C TYR A 24 6.90 -6.61 15.16
N TYR A 25 6.02 -7.50 15.62
CA TYR A 25 4.62 -7.51 15.17
C TYR A 25 3.84 -6.28 15.63
N LYS A 26 4.12 -5.73 16.82
CA LYS A 26 3.52 -4.46 17.25
C LYS A 26 3.91 -3.32 16.31
N ARG A 27 5.20 -3.20 15.97
CA ARG A 27 5.69 -2.17 15.03
C ARG A 27 5.10 -2.35 13.64
N LEU A 28 5.01 -3.59 13.17
CA LEU A 28 4.39 -3.92 11.88
C LEU A 28 2.93 -3.47 11.85
N ARG A 29 2.16 -3.79 12.89
CA ARG A 29 0.76 -3.35 13.02
C ARG A 29 0.64 -1.83 12.96
N THR A 30 1.45 -1.10 13.72
CA THR A 30 1.44 0.37 13.70
C THR A 30 1.77 0.93 12.31
N LEU A 31 2.74 0.32 11.61
CA LEU A 31 3.08 0.71 10.23
C LEU A 31 1.90 0.52 9.29
N TYR A 32 1.18 -0.61 9.38
CA TYR A 32 -0.01 -0.86 8.56
C TYR A 32 -1.14 0.11 8.89
N GLU A 33 -1.44 0.35 10.17
CA GLU A 33 -2.46 1.32 10.59
C GLU A 33 -2.14 2.73 10.08
N PHE A 34 -0.86 3.13 10.12
CA PHE A 34 -0.39 4.39 9.54
C PHE A 34 -0.54 4.41 8.01
N ALA A 35 -0.14 3.34 7.31
CA ALA A 35 -0.28 3.23 5.86
C ALA A 35 -1.76 3.27 5.41
N GLU A 36 -2.64 2.60 6.14
CA GLU A 36 -4.09 2.64 5.92
C GLU A 36 -4.67 4.04 6.12
N SER A 37 -4.08 4.84 7.02
CA SER A 37 -4.53 6.21 7.26
C SER A 37 -4.44 7.09 6.01
N PHE A 38 -3.50 6.83 5.09
CA PHE A 38 -3.41 7.53 3.80
C PHE A 38 -4.48 7.08 2.81
N ASN A 39 -5.07 5.91 3.01
CA ASN A 39 -6.14 5.37 2.16
C ASN A 39 -7.55 5.70 2.67
N LYS A 40 -7.69 6.56 3.70
CA LYS A 40 -8.98 6.96 4.30
C LYS A 40 -10.04 7.43 3.30
N ASN A 41 -9.62 7.99 2.15
CA ASN A 41 -10.51 8.50 1.11
C ASN A 41 -10.57 7.63 -0.15
N LYS A 42 -9.84 6.51 -0.23
CA LYS A 42 -10.02 5.57 -1.35
C LYS A 42 -11.29 4.78 -1.09
N LYS A 43 -12.38 5.14 -1.79
CA LYS A 43 -13.52 4.23 -1.95
C LYS A 43 -12.96 2.90 -2.45
N LYS A 44 -12.95 1.87 -1.59
CA LYS A 44 -12.76 0.49 -2.04
C LYS A 44 -13.87 0.24 -3.05
N ILE A 45 -13.53 0.29 -4.33
CA ILE A 45 -14.44 -0.04 -5.42
C ILE A 45 -14.77 -1.51 -5.22
N ARG A 46 -15.94 -1.78 -4.64
CA ARG A 46 -16.45 -3.13 -4.46
C ARG A 46 -17.23 -3.48 -5.73
N GLY A 47 -16.74 -4.45 -6.49
CA GLY A 47 -17.41 -4.99 -7.68
C GLY A 47 -16.64 -4.83 -8.99
N ILE A 48 -17.21 -5.40 -10.05
CA ILE A 48 -16.79 -5.17 -11.44
C ILE A 48 -17.19 -3.72 -11.78
N PHE A 49 -16.22 -2.91 -12.21
CA PHE A 49 -16.51 -1.58 -12.71
C PHE A 49 -17.47 -1.70 -13.90
N LYS A 50 -18.58 -0.94 -13.92
CA LYS A 50 -19.55 -0.95 -15.04
C LYS A 50 -18.86 -0.73 -16.40
N PHE A 51 -17.71 -0.07 -16.37
CA PHE A 51 -16.91 0.29 -17.52
C PHE A 51 -15.52 -0.34 -17.43
N LYS A 52 -15.12 -1.02 -18.49
CA LYS A 52 -13.82 -1.69 -18.60
C LYS A 52 -12.68 -0.68 -18.72
N THR A 53 -12.96 0.53 -19.21
CA THR A 53 -11.96 1.57 -19.44
C THR A 53 -12.38 2.92 -18.88
N ILE A 54 -11.41 3.81 -18.69
CA ILE A 54 -11.64 5.18 -18.21
C ILE A 54 -12.44 5.99 -19.26
N GLN A 55 -12.22 5.72 -20.54
CA GLN A 55 -12.91 6.36 -21.65
C GLN A 55 -14.41 6.07 -21.63
N GLU A 56 -14.81 4.81 -21.45
CA GLU A 56 -16.23 4.43 -21.31
C GLU A 56 -16.90 5.15 -20.12
N ALA A 57 -16.19 5.31 -19.01
CA ALA A 57 -16.71 6.04 -17.86
C ALA A 57 -16.89 7.54 -18.16
N GLN A 58 -16.00 8.13 -18.95
CA GLN A 58 -16.09 9.54 -19.38
C GLN A 58 -17.25 9.77 -20.35
N GLU A 59 -17.49 8.84 -21.28
CA GLU A 59 -18.59 8.93 -22.24
C GLU A 59 -19.95 8.80 -21.56
N HIS A 60 -20.10 7.84 -20.64
CA HIS A 60 -21.33 7.71 -19.86
C HIS A 60 -21.62 8.96 -19.01
N ARG A 61 -20.58 9.64 -18.51
CA ARG A 61 -20.75 10.91 -17.78
C ARG A 61 -21.28 12.02 -18.69
N LYS A 62 -20.79 12.12 -19.93
CA LYS A 62 -21.25 13.13 -20.90
C LYS A 62 -22.73 12.95 -21.28
N THR A 63 -23.21 11.71 -21.37
CA THR A 63 -24.58 11.40 -21.78
C THR A 63 -25.61 11.53 -20.65
N HIS A 64 -25.18 11.59 -19.39
CA HIS A 64 -26.06 11.63 -18.20
C HIS A 64 -25.85 12.89 -17.32
N ASN A 65 -25.36 14.00 -17.88
CA ASN A 65 -25.28 15.26 -17.15
C ASN A 65 -26.71 15.85 -16.95
N TYR A 66 -27.12 16.00 -15.69
CA TYR A 66 -28.07 17.04 -15.23
C TYR A 66 -27.32 18.38 -15.12
#